data_AF-A0A086ALL4-F1
#
_entry.id   AF-A0A086ALL4-F1
#
_cell.length_a   1.000
_cell.length_b   1.000
_cell.length_c   1.000
_cell.angle_alpha   90.00
_cell.angle_beta   90.00
_cell.angle_gamma   90.00
#
_symmetry.space_group_name_H-M   'P 1'
#
loop_
_entity.id
_entity.type
_entity.pdbx_description
1 polymer ?
#
loop_
_entity_poly.entity_id
_entity_poly.type
_entity_poly.pdbx_seq_one_letter_code
_entity_poly.pdbx_strand_id
1 'polypeptide(L)'
;MKRFTLLLSILPFLGISQQISYSEPSQFIEKAGSVQINLVESEKTIFKSGLGETVSFYPAELIDLNQSQNKINGIEVESTFITKEYQNKKDQSTKETAWIGVNEIPELISWLENYIIPNLSNPAGTKKSVKYIHSTKEVLFKFDVYNGTQTFTIAVKNTNYRDKYFWTESRTKDIPNILKTLKYMQTRTLN
;
A
#
# COMPACT_ATOMS: atom_id res chain seq x y z
N MET A 1 -28.75 -20.05 -59.82
CA MET A 1 -29.26 -19.68 -58.47
C MET A 1 -28.06 -19.52 -57.55
N LYS A 2 -27.66 -18.28 -57.24
CA LYS A 2 -26.50 -17.98 -56.36
C LYS A 2 -26.99 -17.92 -54.91
N ARG A 3 -26.47 -18.78 -54.04
CA ARG A 3 -26.69 -18.71 -52.58
C ARG A 3 -25.60 -17.79 -52.00
N PHE A 4 -26.01 -16.64 -51.48
CA PHE A 4 -25.15 -15.80 -50.64
C PHE A 4 -25.31 -16.29 -49.20
N THR A 5 -24.31 -17.01 -48.70
CA THR A 5 -24.22 -17.36 -47.29
C THR A 5 -23.50 -16.22 -46.58
N LEU A 6 -24.26 -15.37 -45.90
CA LEU A 6 -23.70 -14.33 -45.03
C LEU A 6 -23.23 -15.00 -43.73
N LEU A 7 -21.92 -15.22 -43.58
CA LEU A 7 -21.34 -15.65 -42.30
C LEU A 7 -21.27 -14.43 -41.37
N LEU A 8 -22.16 -14.38 -40.38
CA LEU A 8 -22.15 -13.36 -39.34
C LEU A 8 -21.11 -13.76 -38.28
N SER A 9 -19.89 -13.26 -38.41
CA SER A 9 -18.85 -13.41 -37.39
C SER A 9 -19.12 -12.47 -36.22
N ILE A 10 -19.93 -12.94 -35.26
CA ILE A 10 -20.07 -12.31 -33.94
C ILE A 10 -18.87 -12.76 -33.11
N LEU A 11 -17.76 -12.02 -33.16
CA LEU A 11 -16.72 -12.13 -32.15
C LEU A 11 -17.22 -11.37 -30.92
N PRO A 12 -17.51 -12.02 -29.78
CA PRO A 12 -17.72 -11.28 -28.56
C PRO A 12 -16.37 -10.65 -28.21
N PHE A 13 -16.29 -9.32 -28.26
CA PHE A 13 -15.28 -8.58 -27.52
C PHE A 13 -15.52 -8.87 -26.04
N LEU A 14 -14.92 -9.95 -25.54
CA LEU A 14 -14.71 -10.12 -24.12
C LEU A 14 -13.74 -9.03 -23.71
N GLY A 15 -14.28 -7.87 -23.34
CA GLY A 15 -13.53 -6.86 -22.64
C GLY A 15 -13.00 -7.51 -21.38
N ILE A 16 -11.69 -7.79 -21.36
CA ILE A 16 -10.99 -8.18 -20.15
C ILE A 16 -11.00 -6.93 -19.26
N SER A 17 -12.03 -6.80 -18.44
CA SER A 17 -11.98 -5.93 -17.29
C SER A 17 -10.78 -6.38 -16.47
N GLN A 18 -9.83 -5.48 -16.21
CA GLN A 18 -8.75 -5.77 -15.26
C GLN A 18 -9.42 -6.00 -13.90
N GLN A 19 -9.56 -7.28 -13.53
CA GLN A 19 -10.11 -7.64 -12.24
C GLN A 19 -9.19 -7.04 -11.18
N ILE A 20 -9.77 -6.21 -10.29
CA ILE A 20 -9.05 -5.66 -9.15
C ILE A 20 -8.53 -6.84 -8.34
N SER A 21 -7.20 -6.98 -8.28
CA SER A 21 -6.55 -8.04 -7.51
C SER A 21 -6.33 -7.54 -6.09
N TYR A 22 -7.26 -7.82 -5.19
CA TYR A 22 -7.10 -7.56 -3.76
C TYR A 22 -6.01 -8.43 -3.13
N SER A 23 -5.37 -7.90 -2.08
CA SER A 23 -4.42 -8.66 -1.25
C SER A 23 -5.14 -9.80 -0.51
N GLU A 24 -4.36 -10.77 -0.01
CA GLU A 24 -4.92 -11.88 0.75
C GLU A 24 -5.76 -11.43 1.97
N PRO A 25 -5.33 -10.47 2.81
CA PRO A 25 -6.16 -9.97 3.91
C PRO A 25 -7.50 -9.38 3.46
N SER A 26 -7.53 -8.56 2.41
CA SER A 26 -8.79 -8.02 1.88
C SER A 26 -9.71 -9.12 1.36
N GLN A 27 -9.17 -10.10 0.61
CA GLN A 27 -9.96 -11.24 0.15
C GLN A 27 -10.51 -12.09 1.30
N PHE A 28 -9.75 -12.22 2.39
CA PHE A 28 -10.18 -12.92 3.59
C PHE A 28 -11.34 -12.19 4.28
N ILE A 29 -11.23 -10.87 4.45
CA ILE A 29 -12.30 -10.03 5.02
C ILE A 29 -13.58 -10.13 4.19
N GLU A 30 -13.47 -10.04 2.86
CA GLU A 30 -14.63 -10.14 1.96
C GLU A 30 -15.34 -11.49 2.04
N LYS A 31 -14.59 -12.59 2.27
CA LYS A 31 -15.15 -13.96 2.28
C LYS A 31 -15.69 -14.39 3.65
N ALA A 32 -15.05 -13.99 4.73
CA ALA A 32 -15.34 -14.50 6.08
C ALA A 32 -16.68 -13.98 6.65
N GLY A 33 -17.24 -12.89 6.11
CA GLY A 33 -18.51 -12.30 6.54
C GLY A 33 -18.48 -11.63 7.93
N SER A 34 -17.67 -12.13 8.88
CA SER A 34 -17.39 -11.53 10.18
C SER A 34 -15.94 -11.83 10.57
N VAL A 35 -15.15 -10.78 10.77
CA VAL A 35 -13.71 -10.88 11.06
C VAL A 35 -13.35 -10.06 12.29
N GLN A 36 -12.53 -10.64 13.16
CA GLN A 36 -11.81 -9.89 14.19
C GLN A 36 -10.41 -9.55 13.67
N ILE A 37 -9.99 -8.31 13.85
CA ILE A 37 -8.67 -7.81 13.44
C ILE A 37 -7.90 -7.39 14.70
N ASN A 38 -6.79 -8.08 14.97
CA ASN A 38 -5.90 -7.79 16.08
C ASN A 38 -4.66 -7.04 15.56
N LEU A 39 -4.57 -5.75 15.85
CA LEU A 39 -3.43 -4.89 15.48
C LEU A 39 -2.34 -4.91 16.56
N VAL A 40 -1.08 -5.10 16.15
CA VAL A 40 0.08 -5.06 17.06
C VAL A 40 0.58 -3.62 17.20
N GLU A 41 -0.08 -2.87 18.09
CA GLU A 41 0.23 -1.47 18.37
C GLU A 41 1.70 -1.20 18.76
N SER A 42 2.34 -2.14 19.45
CA SER A 42 3.73 -1.98 19.91
C SER A 42 4.78 -2.03 18.81
N GLU A 43 4.44 -2.62 17.65
CA GLU A 43 5.36 -2.80 16.51
C GLU A 43 4.97 -1.98 15.29
N LYS A 44 4.04 -1.04 15.46
CA LYS A 44 3.60 -0.16 14.39
C LYS A 44 4.66 0.86 14.01
N THR A 45 4.64 1.25 12.76
CA THR A 45 5.40 2.40 12.26
C THR A 45 4.42 3.47 11.79
N ILE A 46 4.67 4.73 12.15
CA ILE A 46 3.84 5.87 11.75
C ILE A 46 4.71 6.92 11.06
N PHE A 47 4.27 7.35 9.88
CA PHE A 47 4.76 8.55 9.23
C PHE A 47 3.73 9.67 9.36
N LYS A 48 4.24 10.89 9.55
CA LYS A 48 3.44 12.10 9.61
C LYS A 48 3.98 13.10 8.59
N SER A 49 3.08 13.68 7.80
CA SER A 49 3.42 14.80 6.93
C SER A 49 3.51 16.08 7.77
N GLY A 50 4.09 17.13 7.20
CA GLY A 50 4.14 18.44 7.85
C GLY A 50 2.76 19.11 7.98
N LEU A 51 1.75 18.59 7.28
CA LEU A 51 0.40 19.15 7.18
C LEU A 51 -0.64 18.36 7.99
N GLY A 52 -0.23 17.29 8.68
CA GLY A 52 -1.11 16.50 9.56
C GLY A 52 -1.68 15.22 8.93
N GLU A 53 -1.31 14.91 7.68
CA GLU A 53 -1.60 13.61 7.07
C GLU A 53 -0.70 12.54 7.70
N THR A 54 -1.18 11.31 7.77
CA THR A 54 -0.41 10.22 8.37
C THR A 54 -0.58 8.94 7.58
N VAL A 55 0.46 8.10 7.58
CA VAL A 55 0.33 6.70 7.16
C VAL A 55 0.96 5.81 8.22
N SER A 56 0.21 4.78 8.62
CA SER A 56 0.58 3.86 9.69
C SER A 56 0.61 2.43 9.17
N PHE A 57 1.62 1.67 9.55
CA PHE A 57 1.80 0.26 9.23
C PHE A 57 1.63 -0.55 10.50
N TYR A 58 0.58 -1.37 10.54
CA TYR A 58 0.30 -2.25 11.68
C TYR A 58 0.47 -3.71 11.27
N PRO A 59 1.34 -4.48 11.95
CA PRO A 59 1.24 -5.93 11.90
C PRO A 59 -0.13 -6.36 12.43
N ALA A 60 -0.81 -7.23 11.70
CA ALA A 60 -2.19 -7.60 11.97
C ALA A 60 -2.40 -9.10 11.86
N GLU A 61 -3.25 -9.63 12.74
CA GLU A 61 -3.81 -10.97 12.66
C GLU A 61 -5.32 -10.85 12.44
N LEU A 62 -5.82 -11.56 11.45
CA LEU A 62 -7.24 -11.58 11.08
C LEU A 62 -7.79 -12.97 11.41
N ILE A 63 -8.92 -13.01 12.12
CA ILE A 63 -9.57 -14.22 12.57
C ILE A 63 -10.99 -14.24 12.01
N ASP A 64 -11.35 -15.29 11.28
CA ASP A 64 -12.72 -15.53 10.84
C ASP A 64 -13.56 -15.93 12.05
N LEU A 65 -14.57 -15.13 12.42
CA LEU A 65 -15.39 -15.41 13.60
C LEU A 65 -16.42 -16.52 13.35
N ASN A 66 -16.76 -16.80 12.09
CA ASN A 66 -17.63 -17.92 11.72
C ASN A 66 -16.86 -19.24 11.69
N GLN A 67 -15.54 -19.19 11.48
CA GLN A 67 -14.63 -20.32 11.52
C GLN A 67 -13.39 -19.96 12.36
N SER A 68 -13.56 -19.84 13.67
CA SER A 68 -12.55 -19.28 14.61
C SER A 68 -11.16 -19.92 14.60
N GLN A 69 -10.98 -21.08 13.94
CA GLN A 69 -9.67 -21.71 13.72
C GLN A 69 -8.95 -21.19 12.46
N ASN A 70 -9.66 -20.50 11.56
CA ASN A 70 -9.12 -19.91 10.36
C ASN A 70 -8.62 -18.49 10.65
N LYS A 71 -7.30 -18.34 10.58
CA LYS A 71 -6.61 -17.07 10.85
C LYS A 71 -5.50 -16.87 9.83
N ILE A 72 -5.33 -15.62 9.45
CA ILE A 72 -4.24 -15.18 8.57
C ILE A 72 -3.55 -13.98 9.20
N ASN A 73 -2.39 -13.62 8.67
CA ASN A 73 -1.71 -12.40 9.06
C ASN A 73 -1.48 -11.48 7.86
N GLY A 74 -1.15 -10.22 8.13
CA GLY A 74 -0.79 -9.24 7.12
C GLY A 74 -0.33 -7.93 7.75
N ILE A 75 -0.11 -6.93 6.91
CA ILE A 75 0.06 -5.54 7.36
C ILE A 75 -1.17 -4.73 6.98
N GLU A 76 -1.78 -4.09 7.96
CA GLU A 76 -2.74 -3.02 7.73
C GLU A 76 -1.98 -1.71 7.48
N VAL A 77 -2.29 -1.05 6.36
CA VAL A 77 -1.80 0.28 6.01
C VAL A 77 -2.96 1.26 6.16
N GLU A 78 -2.96 1.99 7.27
CA GLU A 78 -3.94 3.02 7.54
C GLU A 78 -3.40 4.37 7.08
N SER A 79 -4.12 5.05 6.18
CA SER A 79 -3.74 6.35 5.68
C SER A 79 -4.81 7.39 6.00
N THR A 80 -4.42 8.47 6.65
CA THR A 80 -5.26 9.61 6.98
C THR A 80 -4.85 10.80 6.14
N PHE A 81 -5.80 11.39 5.42
CA PHE A 81 -5.55 12.51 4.51
C PHE A 81 -6.50 13.68 4.79
N ILE A 82 -6.05 14.89 4.49
CA ILE A 82 -6.90 16.08 4.51
C ILE A 82 -7.72 16.12 3.22
N THR A 83 -9.04 16.21 3.38
CA THR A 83 -10.00 16.30 2.27
C THR A 83 -10.49 17.72 2.05
N LYS A 84 -10.55 18.53 3.12
CA LYS A 84 -10.89 19.96 3.04
C LYS A 84 -10.10 20.73 4.10
N GLU A 85 -9.44 21.78 3.65
CA GLU A 85 -8.77 22.75 4.52
C GLU A 85 -9.74 23.89 4.87
N TYR A 86 -9.66 24.41 6.09
CA TYR A 86 -10.47 25.54 6.53
C TYR A 86 -9.61 26.60 7.22
N GLN A 87 -9.88 27.88 6.92
CA GLN A 87 -9.10 28.99 7.49
C GLN A 87 -9.34 29.21 8.99
N ASN A 88 -10.56 28.96 9.48
CA ASN A 88 -10.99 29.31 10.85
C ASN A 88 -11.61 28.13 11.63
N LYS A 89 -11.35 26.89 11.22
CA LYS A 89 -11.78 25.67 11.93
C LYS A 89 -10.87 24.51 11.57
N LYS A 90 -10.99 23.41 12.32
CA LYS A 90 -10.22 22.19 12.09
C LYS A 90 -10.49 21.63 10.70
N ASP A 91 -9.42 21.25 10.01
CA ASP A 91 -9.47 20.60 8.71
C ASP A 91 -10.28 19.30 8.77
N GLN A 92 -10.97 19.01 7.67
CA GLN A 92 -11.67 17.75 7.50
C GLN A 92 -10.70 16.70 6.98
N SER A 93 -10.46 15.67 7.79
CA SER A 93 -9.68 14.50 7.39
C SER A 93 -10.58 13.29 7.13
N THR A 94 -10.08 12.39 6.29
CA THR A 94 -10.64 11.05 6.07
C THR A 94 -9.57 10.02 6.33
N LYS A 95 -10.00 8.77 6.53
CA LYS A 95 -9.13 7.61 6.74
C LYS A 95 -9.49 6.54 5.71
N GLU A 96 -8.47 5.94 5.12
CA GLU A 96 -8.60 4.74 4.30
C GLU A 96 -7.61 3.68 4.77
N THR A 97 -8.01 2.42 4.57
CA THR A 97 -7.22 1.27 4.93
C THR A 97 -6.93 0.45 3.68
N ALA A 98 -5.69 -0.02 3.57
CA ALA A 98 -5.23 -0.95 2.55
C ALA A 98 -4.45 -2.08 3.21
N TRP A 99 -4.28 -3.18 2.50
CA TRP A 99 -3.64 -4.37 3.05
C TRP A 99 -2.43 -4.82 2.22
N ILE A 100 -1.43 -5.34 2.92
CA ILE A 100 -0.29 -6.04 2.31
C ILE A 100 -0.28 -7.46 2.85
N GLY A 101 -0.39 -8.44 1.95
CA GLY A 101 -0.33 -9.85 2.30
C GLY A 101 1.08 -10.28 2.69
N VAL A 102 1.19 -11.33 3.52
CA VAL A 102 2.49 -11.87 3.96
C VAL A 102 3.34 -12.31 2.77
N ASN A 103 2.71 -12.82 1.72
CA ASN A 103 3.37 -13.22 0.48
C ASN A 103 4.03 -12.05 -0.29
N GLU A 104 3.64 -10.80 -0.03
CA GLU A 104 4.19 -9.60 -0.68
C GLU A 104 5.34 -8.97 0.13
N ILE A 105 5.47 -9.32 1.41
CA ILE A 105 6.46 -8.74 2.33
C ILE A 105 7.91 -8.98 1.89
N PRO A 106 8.33 -10.18 1.42
CA PRO A 106 9.74 -10.41 1.07
C PRO A 106 10.25 -9.50 -0.05
N GLU A 107 9.42 -9.25 -1.07
CA GLU A 107 9.78 -8.36 -2.17
C GLU A 107 9.86 -6.90 -1.73
N LEU A 108 8.92 -6.46 -0.87
CA LEU A 108 8.94 -5.11 -0.30
C LEU A 108 10.17 -4.89 0.61
N ILE A 109 10.51 -5.88 1.43
CA ILE A 109 11.75 -5.87 2.25
C ILE A 109 12.98 -5.72 1.34
N SER A 110 13.09 -6.59 0.32
CA SER A 110 14.21 -6.56 -0.64
C SER A 110 14.30 -5.21 -1.36
N TRP A 111 13.17 -4.62 -1.74
CA TRP A 111 13.12 -3.30 -2.36
C TRP A 111 13.67 -2.20 -1.43
N LEU A 112 13.22 -2.18 -0.17
CA LEU A 112 13.69 -1.23 0.83
C LEU A 112 15.18 -1.38 1.13
N GLU A 113 15.64 -2.61 1.36
CA GLU A 113 17.03 -2.90 1.77
C GLU A 113 18.04 -2.68 0.66
N ASN A 114 17.73 -3.13 -0.55
CA ASN A 114 18.70 -3.14 -1.64
C ASN A 114 18.70 -1.84 -2.45
N TYR A 115 17.57 -1.12 -2.49
CA TYR A 115 17.42 0.05 -3.35
C TYR A 115 17.13 1.35 -2.59
N ILE A 116 16.31 1.33 -1.53
CA ILE A 116 15.90 2.59 -0.87
C ILE A 116 16.89 3.02 0.18
N ILE A 117 17.14 2.17 1.18
CA ILE A 117 17.98 2.48 2.35
C ILE A 117 19.40 2.91 1.95
N PRO A 118 20.09 2.23 1.01
CA PRO A 118 21.43 2.65 0.58
C PRO A 118 21.45 4.06 -0.03
N ASN A 119 20.34 4.49 -0.63
CA ASN A 119 20.20 5.80 -1.26
C ASN A 119 19.76 6.90 -0.28
N LEU A 120 19.48 6.58 0.99
CA LEU A 120 19.14 7.58 2.02
C LEU A 120 20.34 8.44 2.43
N SER A 121 21.50 7.81 2.66
CA SER A 121 22.70 8.47 3.20
C SER A 121 23.50 9.26 2.18
N ASN A 122 23.36 8.90 0.90
CA ASN A 122 24.07 9.54 -0.21
C ASN A 122 23.07 9.75 -1.34
N PRO A 123 22.21 10.80 -1.28
CA PRO A 123 21.44 11.21 -2.44
C PRO A 123 22.46 11.58 -3.50
N ALA A 124 22.76 10.64 -4.40
CA ALA A 124 23.89 10.73 -5.31
C ALA A 124 23.90 12.14 -5.91
N GLY A 125 25.04 12.84 -5.79
CA GLY A 125 25.28 14.21 -6.24
C GLY A 125 25.17 14.35 -7.76
N THR A 126 24.03 13.99 -8.30
CA THR A 126 23.81 13.69 -9.70
C THR A 126 22.80 14.70 -10.23
N LYS A 127 23.15 15.30 -11.35
CA LYS A 127 22.28 16.19 -12.14
C LYS A 127 21.11 15.41 -12.79
N LYS A 128 20.64 14.32 -12.17
CA LYS A 128 19.68 13.35 -12.69
C LYS A 128 18.64 13.04 -11.62
N SER A 129 17.39 12.89 -12.04
CA SER A 129 16.30 12.41 -11.19
C SER A 129 16.28 10.89 -11.22
N VAL A 130 16.22 10.25 -10.05
CA VAL A 130 16.03 8.79 -9.93
C VAL A 130 14.71 8.53 -9.23
N LYS A 131 13.94 7.59 -9.74
CA LYS A 131 12.65 7.19 -9.17
C LYS A 131 12.65 5.69 -8.93
N TYR A 132 12.34 5.30 -7.71
CA TYR A 132 12.13 3.91 -7.32
C TYR A 132 10.64 3.73 -7.04
N ILE A 133 10.02 2.74 -7.67
CA ILE A 133 8.59 2.47 -7.51
C ILE A 133 8.43 1.00 -7.18
N HIS A 134 7.70 0.71 -6.11
CA HIS A 134 7.29 -0.64 -5.74
C HIS A 134 5.79 -0.67 -5.48
N SER A 135 5.16 -1.78 -5.85
CA SER A 135 3.72 -1.86 -6.03
C SER A 135 3.24 -3.18 -5.42
N THR A 136 2.58 -3.12 -4.28
CA THR A 136 1.81 -4.26 -3.74
C THR A 136 0.44 -4.26 -4.38
N LYS A 137 -0.42 -5.23 -4.09
CA LYS A 137 -1.78 -5.28 -4.64
C LYS A 137 -2.61 -4.03 -4.32
N GLU A 138 -2.44 -3.45 -3.13
CA GLU A 138 -3.27 -2.34 -2.65
C GLU A 138 -2.51 -1.05 -2.31
N VAL A 139 -1.17 -1.09 -2.27
CA VAL A 139 -0.35 0.08 -1.90
C VAL A 139 0.74 0.31 -2.94
N LEU A 140 0.95 1.58 -3.28
CA LEU A 140 2.03 2.04 -4.15
C LEU A 140 3.03 2.84 -3.33
N PHE A 141 4.29 2.42 -3.39
CA PHE A 141 5.43 3.11 -2.79
C PHE A 141 6.25 3.80 -3.88
N LYS A 142 6.63 5.04 -3.65
CA LYS A 142 7.59 5.76 -4.50
C LYS A 142 8.66 6.41 -3.64
N PHE A 143 9.90 6.33 -4.09
CA PHE A 143 11.02 7.08 -3.55
C PHE A 143 11.70 7.82 -4.70
N ASP A 144 11.57 9.13 -4.69
CA ASP A 144 12.12 10.02 -5.72
C ASP A 144 13.34 10.73 -5.15
N VAL A 145 14.44 10.75 -5.90
CA VAL A 145 15.65 11.54 -5.61
C VAL A 145 15.82 12.55 -6.72
N TYR A 146 15.69 13.83 -6.40
CA TYR A 146 15.82 14.93 -7.34
C TYR A 146 16.63 16.08 -6.74
N ASN A 147 17.73 16.44 -7.40
CA ASN A 147 18.58 17.57 -6.99
C ASN A 147 18.98 17.55 -5.50
N GLY A 148 19.27 16.36 -4.97
CA GLY A 148 19.59 16.16 -3.56
C GLY A 148 18.38 16.04 -2.62
N THR A 149 17.19 16.42 -3.06
CA THR A 149 15.93 16.20 -2.33
C THR A 149 15.46 14.78 -2.49
N GLN A 150 15.07 14.15 -1.39
CA GLN A 150 14.45 12.83 -1.35
C GLN A 150 12.99 12.99 -0.97
N THR A 151 12.09 12.41 -1.74
CA THR A 151 10.65 12.40 -1.44
C THR A 151 10.19 10.96 -1.37
N PHE A 152 9.52 10.60 -0.28
CA PHE A 152 8.89 9.31 -0.12
C PHE A 152 7.37 9.46 -0.17
N THR A 153 6.72 8.67 -1.03
CA THR A 153 5.29 8.71 -1.28
C THR A 153 4.68 7.33 -1.05
N ILE A 154 3.55 7.30 -0.35
CA ILE A 154 2.72 6.10 -0.16
C ILE A 154 1.31 6.44 -0.60
N ALA A 155 0.76 5.66 -1.52
CA ALA A 155 -0.59 5.84 -2.05
C ALA A 155 -1.39 4.55 -1.92
N VAL A 156 -2.61 4.65 -1.39
CA VAL A 156 -3.60 3.57 -1.43
C VAL A 156 -4.15 3.48 -2.85
N LYS A 157 -4.17 2.28 -3.41
CA LYS A 157 -4.72 2.01 -4.74
C LYS A 157 -6.23 1.88 -4.67
N ASN A 158 -6.90 2.17 -5.79
CA ASN A 158 -8.36 2.09 -5.91
C ASN A 158 -9.11 2.92 -4.85
N THR A 159 -8.45 3.94 -4.30
CA THR A 159 -9.01 4.92 -3.37
C THR A 159 -10.14 5.73 -4.04
N ASN A 160 -11.10 6.17 -3.23
CA ASN A 160 -12.10 7.15 -3.65
C ASN A 160 -11.50 8.57 -3.77
N TYR A 161 -10.29 8.78 -3.25
CA TYR A 161 -9.57 10.04 -3.19
C TYR A 161 -8.30 9.97 -4.05
N ARG A 162 -8.45 9.86 -5.38
CA ARG A 162 -7.35 9.60 -6.33
C ARG A 162 -6.22 10.64 -6.31
N ASP A 163 -6.49 11.85 -5.86
CA ASP A 163 -5.53 12.94 -5.72
C ASP A 163 -4.89 13.01 -4.32
N LYS A 164 -5.29 12.14 -3.39
CA LYS A 164 -4.79 12.09 -2.02
C LYS A 164 -3.83 10.93 -1.85
N TYR A 165 -2.65 11.25 -1.36
CA TYR A 165 -1.59 10.31 -1.05
C TYR A 165 -0.70 10.91 0.02
N PHE A 166 -0.01 10.04 0.76
CA PHE A 166 0.93 10.48 1.77
C PHE A 166 2.25 10.77 1.06
N TRP A 167 2.88 11.90 1.39
CA TRP A 167 4.26 12.12 1.00
C TRP A 167 5.04 12.89 2.07
N THR A 168 6.36 12.71 2.06
CA THR A 168 7.26 13.40 2.98
C THR A 168 8.65 13.54 2.37
N GLU A 169 9.28 14.69 2.63
CA GLU A 169 10.70 14.92 2.40
C GLU A 169 11.49 14.90 3.72
N SER A 170 10.86 15.31 4.82
CA SER A 170 11.50 15.47 6.12
C SER A 170 11.65 14.17 6.90
N ARG A 171 10.83 13.15 6.60
CA ARG A 171 10.79 11.87 7.31
C ARG A 171 11.35 10.71 6.48
N THR A 172 12.03 10.97 5.36
CA THR A 172 12.64 9.91 4.53
C THR A 172 13.66 9.06 5.29
N LYS A 173 14.36 9.65 6.27
CA LYS A 173 15.29 8.94 7.16
C LYS A 173 14.62 7.91 8.07
N ASP A 174 13.29 7.97 8.24
CA ASP A 174 12.53 7.03 9.07
C ASP A 174 12.06 5.80 8.29
N ILE A 175 12.30 5.72 6.97
CA ILE A 175 11.97 4.54 6.14
C ILE A 175 12.46 3.20 6.73
N PRO A 176 13.66 3.11 7.38
CA PRO A 176 14.07 1.89 8.07
C PRO A 176 13.09 1.39 9.16
N ASN A 177 12.22 2.24 9.71
CA ASN A 177 11.19 1.79 10.64
C ASN A 177 10.13 0.93 9.96
N ILE A 178 9.77 1.22 8.69
CA ILE A 178 8.89 0.35 7.90
C ILE A 178 9.51 -1.04 7.79
N LEU A 179 10.81 -1.08 7.47
CA LEU A 179 11.55 -2.33 7.37
C LEU A 179 11.50 -3.13 8.69
N LYS A 180 11.61 -2.46 9.85
CA LYS A 180 11.46 -3.11 11.16
C LYS A 180 10.08 -3.77 11.31
N THR A 181 9.01 -3.05 11.01
CA THR A 181 7.63 -3.57 11.08
C THR A 181 7.42 -4.76 10.13
N LEU A 182 7.94 -4.66 8.89
CA LEU A 182 7.86 -5.74 7.90
C LEU A 182 8.63 -6.99 8.34
N LYS A 183 9.84 -6.84 8.88
CA LYS A 183 10.64 -7.95 9.41
C LYS A 183 9.98 -8.61 10.61
N TYR A 184 9.41 -7.82 11.53
CA TYR A 184 8.63 -8.35 12.63
C TYR A 184 7.51 -9.27 12.11
N MET A 185 6.74 -8.79 11.12
CA MET A 185 5.68 -9.58 10.50
C MET A 185 6.22 -10.85 9.83
N GLN A 186 7.31 -10.77 9.08
CA GLN A 186 7.95 -11.93 8.46
C GLN A 186 8.36 -12.99 9.50
N THR A 187 8.95 -12.58 10.62
CA THR A 187 9.34 -13.51 11.68
C THR A 187 8.14 -14.15 12.39
N ARG A 188 7.05 -13.39 12.57
CA ARG A 188 5.82 -13.90 13.18
C ARG A 188 5.14 -14.98 12.33
N THR A 189 5.31 -14.95 11.01
CA THR A 189 4.71 -15.95 10.10
C THR A 189 5.52 -17.23 9.94
N LEU A 190 6.79 -17.23 10.38
CA LEU A 190 7.66 -18.42 10.32
C LEU A 190 7.57 -19.28 11.58
N ASN A 191 6.91 -18.79 12.64
CA ASN A 191 6.73 -19.45 13.93
C ASN A 191 5.24 -19.76 14.18
#